data_AF-A0A6A5H0A6-F1
#
_entry.id   AF-A0A6A5H0A6-F1
#
_cell.length_a   1.000
_cell.length_b   1.000
_cell.length_c   1.000
_cell.angle_alpha   90.00
_cell.angle_beta   90.00
_cell.angle_gamma   90.00
#
_symmetry.space_group_name_H-M   'P 1'
#
loop_
_entity.id
_entity.type
_entity.pdbx_description
1 polymer ?
#
loop_
_entity_poly.entity_id
_entity_poly.type
_entity_poly.pdbx_seq_one_letter_code
_entity_poly.pdbx_strand_id
1 'polypeptide(L)'
;METIHTLIKNFFEQAEYQIKSRHDLLPPNYPDIKNSEIALPRKISPHKLDVFFNNFPLREYVKIIGSFNGNLDPKSKLYEAEHLEIDGPLTQADDILYRFKGQCLYLENATFYDETIYHFLEMWKSGLGFQNLQKLVINCGYLFRFKVNQLKESVGVRTLDEAKGALFYEWQKRFDCY
;
A
#
# COMPACT_ATOMS: atom_id res chain seq x y z
N MET A 1 3.21 21.82 14.80
CA MET A 1 2.87 21.26 13.46
C MET A 1 1.84 22.12 12.75
N GLU A 2 0.72 22.47 13.38
CA GLU A 2 -0.33 23.30 12.77
C GLU A 2 0.16 24.67 12.26
N THR A 3 0.99 25.37 13.03
CA THR A 3 1.59 26.64 12.60
C THR A 3 2.47 26.51 11.36
N ILE A 4 3.21 25.40 11.25
CA ILE A 4 4.10 25.13 10.10
C ILE A 4 3.25 24.77 8.86
N HIS A 5 2.22 23.94 9.05
CA HIS A 5 1.27 23.60 7.99
C HIS A 5 0.60 24.85 7.40
N THR A 6 0.08 25.73 8.26
CA THR A 6 -0.53 27.01 7.84
C THR A 6 0.48 27.91 7.12
N LEU A 7 1.72 27.97 7.62
CA LEU A 7 2.77 28.79 7.00
C LEU A 7 3.16 28.28 5.60
N ILE A 8 3.35 26.97 5.42
CA ILE A 8 3.65 26.37 4.11
C ILE A 8 2.50 26.61 3.13
N LYS A 9 1.26 26.39 3.56
CA LYS A 9 0.07 26.61 2.71
C LYS A 9 -0.06 28.07 2.27
N ASN A 10 0.21 29.02 3.16
CA ASN A 10 0.17 30.44 2.84
C ASN A 10 1.33 30.88 1.95
N PHE A 11 2.48 30.20 2.04
CA PHE A 11 3.67 30.57 1.26
C PHE A 11 3.65 29.96 -0.14
N PHE A 12 3.07 28.77 -0.30
CA PHE A 12 2.96 28.07 -1.56
C PHE A 12 1.49 27.86 -1.92
N GLU A 13 0.93 28.79 -2.70
CA GLU A 13 -0.49 28.74 -3.11
C GLU A 13 -0.86 27.47 -3.90
N GLN A 14 0.12 26.75 -4.50
CA GLN A 14 -0.09 25.56 -5.33
C GLN A 14 0.92 24.42 -5.12
N ALA A 15 1.78 24.45 -4.09
CA ALA A 15 2.76 23.38 -3.94
C ALA A 15 2.12 22.09 -3.40
N GLU A 16 2.34 20.98 -4.09
CA GLU A 16 2.20 19.67 -3.49
C GLU A 16 3.30 19.49 -2.44
N TYR A 17 2.91 19.13 -1.22
CA TYR A 17 3.85 18.73 -0.18
C TYR A 17 3.31 17.55 0.62
N GLN A 18 4.21 16.85 1.29
CA GLN A 18 3.94 15.61 1.99
C GLN A 18 4.19 15.78 3.49
N ILE A 19 3.38 15.11 4.31
CA ILE A 19 3.70 14.93 5.72
C ILE A 19 4.46 13.63 5.91
N LYS A 20 5.59 13.76 6.60
CA LYS A 20 6.37 12.65 7.13
C LYS A 20 6.23 12.63 8.64
N SER A 21 5.61 11.58 9.19
CA SER A 21 5.57 11.39 10.64
C SER A 21 6.83 10.69 11.16
N ARG A 22 7.15 10.92 12.43
CA ARG A 22 8.19 10.16 13.16
C ARG A 22 7.52 9.06 13.99
N HIS A 23 8.25 7.96 14.22
CA HIS A 23 7.79 6.69 14.82
C HIS A 23 7.11 6.76 16.21
N ASP A 24 6.96 7.93 16.82
CA ASP A 24 6.42 8.04 18.17
C ASP A 24 4.94 8.45 18.16
N LEU A 25 4.45 9.09 17.09
CA LEU A 25 3.09 9.62 17.01
C LEU A 25 2.53 9.53 15.58
N LEU A 26 1.20 9.39 15.47
CA LEU A 26 0.52 9.60 14.21
C LEU A 26 0.54 11.11 13.87
N PRO A 27 0.67 11.48 12.59
CA PRO A 27 0.68 12.88 12.23
C PRO A 27 -0.71 13.52 12.46
N PRO A 28 -0.77 14.84 12.65
CA PRO A 28 -2.04 15.54 12.60
C PRO A 28 -2.68 15.37 11.22
N ASN A 29 -4.01 15.31 11.24
CA ASN A 29 -4.81 15.11 10.04
C ASN A 29 -5.14 16.46 9.39
N TYR A 30 -4.63 16.70 8.18
CA TYR A 30 -4.87 17.94 7.45
C TYR A 30 -5.66 17.66 6.15
N PRO A 31 -6.88 18.19 6.01
CA PRO A 31 -7.79 17.96 4.87
C PRO A 31 -7.18 18.19 3.48
N ASP A 32 -6.19 19.07 3.39
CA ASP A 32 -5.63 19.56 2.12
C ASP A 32 -4.43 18.73 1.61
N ILE A 33 -3.99 17.73 2.37
CA ILE A 33 -2.79 16.95 2.04
C ILE A 33 -3.17 15.69 1.30
N LYS A 34 -2.70 15.60 0.05
CA LYS A 34 -3.00 14.49 -0.85
C LYS A 34 -2.08 13.28 -0.70
N ASN A 35 -0.85 13.53 -0.23
CA ASN A 35 0.25 12.57 -0.17
C ASN A 35 0.80 12.48 1.25
N SER A 36 0.92 11.28 1.80
CA SER A 36 1.36 11.11 3.20
C SER A 36 2.29 9.92 3.38
N GLU A 37 3.35 10.12 4.16
CA GLU A 37 4.19 9.04 4.69
C GLU A 37 4.07 9.00 6.22
N ILE A 38 3.54 7.89 6.71
CA ILE A 38 3.13 7.72 8.09
C ILE A 38 3.98 6.61 8.70
N ALA A 39 4.97 7.01 9.50
CA ALA A 39 5.65 6.10 10.38
C ALA A 39 4.73 5.73 11.55
N LEU A 40 4.41 4.43 11.69
CA LEU A 40 3.52 3.94 12.73
C LEU A 40 4.21 3.94 14.10
N PRO A 41 3.49 4.35 15.16
CA PRO A 41 3.90 4.11 16.53
C PRO A 41 4.16 2.64 16.83
N ARG A 42 5.19 2.34 17.62
CA ARG A 42 5.43 0.97 18.11
C ARG A 42 4.18 0.44 18.81
N LYS A 43 3.74 -0.77 18.44
CA LYS A 43 2.57 -1.46 19.00
C LYS A 43 1.26 -0.68 18.84
N ILE A 44 1.12 0.12 17.78
CA ILE A 44 -0.18 0.70 17.44
C ILE A 44 -1.22 -0.41 17.26
N SER A 45 -2.41 -0.23 17.84
CA SER A 45 -3.51 -1.17 17.66
C SER A 45 -4.21 -0.92 16.32
N PRO A 46 -4.72 -1.97 15.64
CA PRO A 46 -5.50 -1.81 14.40
C PRO A 46 -6.65 -0.81 14.55
N HIS A 47 -7.37 -0.86 15.68
CA HIS A 47 -8.47 0.07 15.97
C HIS A 47 -8.02 1.54 15.98
N LYS A 48 -6.87 1.87 16.58
CA LYS A 48 -6.36 3.26 16.56
C LYS A 48 -6.00 3.69 15.14
N LEU A 49 -5.48 2.76 14.34
CA LEU A 49 -5.15 3.01 12.94
C LEU A 49 -6.41 3.23 12.09
N ASP A 50 -7.47 2.47 12.33
CA ASP A 50 -8.77 2.67 11.69
C ASP A 50 -9.41 3.99 12.06
N VAL A 51 -9.42 4.35 13.35
CA VAL A 51 -9.92 5.66 13.82
C VAL A 51 -9.17 6.80 13.14
N PHE A 52 -7.86 6.65 12.95
CA PHE A 52 -7.05 7.62 12.23
C PHE A 52 -7.48 7.74 10.76
N PHE A 53 -7.49 6.63 10.02
CA PHE A 53 -7.80 6.64 8.59
C PHE A 53 -9.27 6.96 8.27
N ASN A 54 -10.20 6.68 9.19
CA ASN A 54 -11.60 7.09 9.05
C ASN A 54 -11.78 8.61 8.96
N ASN A 55 -10.90 9.35 9.65
CA ASN A 55 -10.90 10.80 9.62
C ASN A 55 -9.95 11.36 8.56
N PHE A 56 -8.99 10.57 8.09
CA PHE A 56 -7.95 11.01 7.16
C PHE A 56 -8.51 11.23 5.74
N PRO A 57 -8.19 12.35 5.07
CA PRO A 57 -8.58 12.65 3.69
C PRO A 57 -7.72 11.82 2.74
N LEU A 58 -7.98 10.53 2.63
CA LEU A 58 -7.29 9.67 1.67
C LEU A 58 -7.70 10.11 0.27
N ARG A 59 -6.75 10.62 -0.52
CA ARG A 59 -7.04 11.12 -1.87
C ARG A 59 -6.15 10.52 -2.94
N GLU A 60 -4.82 10.57 -2.80
CA GLU A 60 -3.92 10.07 -3.86
C GLU A 60 -2.92 9.03 -3.34
N TYR A 61 -1.95 9.40 -2.49
CA TYR A 61 -0.88 8.46 -2.09
C TYR A 61 -0.68 8.37 -0.57
N VAL A 62 -0.61 7.13 -0.08
CA VAL A 62 -0.43 6.83 1.33
C VAL A 62 0.67 5.79 1.46
N LYS A 63 1.75 6.18 2.13
CA LYS A 63 2.80 5.27 2.56
C LYS A 63 2.72 5.06 4.07
N ILE A 64 2.73 3.81 4.48
CA ILE A 64 2.82 3.39 5.88
C ILE A 64 4.19 2.77 6.10
N ILE A 65 4.91 3.21 7.13
CA ILE A 65 6.19 2.63 7.54
C ILE A 65 6.04 2.04 8.94
N GLY A 66 6.34 0.75 9.07
CA GLY A 66 6.23 -0.02 10.31
C GLY A 66 5.13 -1.07 10.27
N SER A 67 5.07 -1.86 11.33
CA SER A 67 4.11 -2.96 11.46
C SER A 67 3.01 -2.65 12.47
N PHE A 68 1.83 -3.18 12.22
CA PHE A 68 0.74 -3.28 13.18
C PHE A 68 0.30 -4.74 13.26
N ASN A 69 -0.12 -5.20 14.44
CA ASN A 69 -0.53 -6.59 14.65
C ASN A 69 -2.05 -6.69 14.65
N GLY A 70 -2.58 -7.62 13.87
CA GLY A 70 -4.02 -7.86 13.73
C GLY A 70 -4.64 -7.11 12.55
N ASN A 71 -5.91 -7.41 12.32
CA ASN A 71 -6.64 -6.93 11.16
C ASN A 71 -7.28 -5.56 11.41
N LEU A 72 -7.25 -4.71 10.40
CA LEU A 72 -8.06 -3.50 10.34
C LEU A 72 -9.53 -3.86 10.19
N ASP A 73 -10.41 -2.91 10.51
CA ASP A 73 -11.84 -3.01 10.22
C ASP A 73 -12.05 -3.36 8.74
N PRO A 74 -12.93 -4.32 8.40
CA PRO A 74 -13.31 -4.63 7.02
C PRO A 74 -13.69 -3.43 6.15
N LYS A 75 -14.16 -2.34 6.76
CA LYS A 75 -14.58 -1.08 6.15
C LYS A 75 -13.57 0.04 6.39
N SER A 76 -12.33 -0.28 6.78
CA SER A 76 -11.26 0.69 6.95
C SER A 76 -11.12 1.52 5.68
N LYS A 77 -11.14 2.86 5.84
CA LYS A 77 -10.95 3.76 4.71
C LYS A 77 -9.56 3.61 4.08
N LEU A 78 -8.58 3.04 4.79
CA LEU A 78 -7.25 2.78 4.23
C LEU A 78 -7.31 1.98 2.92
N TYR A 79 -8.26 1.04 2.82
CA TYR A 79 -8.46 0.23 1.63
C TYR A 79 -8.97 1.01 0.41
N GLU A 80 -9.44 2.24 0.61
CA GLU A 80 -9.97 3.12 -0.43
C GLU A 80 -8.91 4.10 -0.96
N ALA A 81 -7.69 4.09 -0.42
CA ALA A 81 -6.58 4.88 -0.94
C ALA A 81 -6.31 4.54 -2.41
N GLU A 82 -6.15 5.54 -3.28
CA GLU A 82 -5.86 5.34 -4.71
C GLU A 82 -4.51 4.62 -4.90
N HIS A 83 -3.49 5.07 -4.16
CA HIS A 83 -2.19 4.45 -4.08
C HIS A 83 -1.80 4.17 -2.63
N LEU A 84 -1.57 2.90 -2.31
CA LEU A 84 -1.19 2.43 -0.98
C LEU A 84 0.17 1.72 -1.04
N GLU A 85 1.11 2.20 -0.25
CA GLU A 85 2.39 1.55 0.02
C GLU A 85 2.49 1.21 1.50
N ILE A 86 2.82 -0.03 1.82
CA ILE A 86 3.05 -0.46 3.20
C ILE A 86 4.42 -1.12 3.29
N ASP A 87 5.28 -0.51 4.09
CA ASP A 87 6.65 -0.93 4.35
C ASP A 87 6.80 -1.39 5.80
N GLY A 88 6.74 -2.71 5.99
CA GLY A 88 6.97 -3.34 7.28
C GLY A 88 6.58 -4.82 7.27
N PRO A 89 6.91 -5.58 8.31
CA PRO A 89 6.41 -6.95 8.44
C PRO A 89 4.88 -6.99 8.42
N LEU A 90 4.30 -7.60 7.40
CA LEU A 90 2.84 -7.69 7.21
C LEU A 90 2.37 -9.15 7.29
N THR A 91 1.86 -9.52 8.45
CA THR A 91 1.17 -10.80 8.69
C THR A 91 -0.28 -10.81 8.18
N GLN A 92 -0.82 -9.64 7.85
CA GLN A 92 -2.19 -9.38 7.43
C GLN A 92 -2.25 -9.03 5.94
N ALA A 93 -1.22 -9.37 5.18
CA ALA A 93 -1.11 -8.98 3.78
C ALA A 93 -2.25 -9.57 2.94
N ASP A 94 -2.71 -10.79 3.25
CA ASP A 94 -3.86 -11.43 2.62
C ASP A 94 -5.14 -10.59 2.74
N ASP A 95 -5.45 -10.16 3.97
CA ASP A 95 -6.62 -9.31 4.25
C ASP A 95 -6.53 -7.96 3.55
N ILE A 96 -5.33 -7.36 3.53
CA ILE A 96 -5.10 -6.10 2.83
C ILE A 96 -5.33 -6.26 1.33
N LEU A 97 -4.76 -7.30 0.71
CA LEU A 97 -4.90 -7.57 -0.71
C LEU A 97 -6.38 -7.73 -1.10
N TYR A 98 -7.13 -8.54 -0.37
CA TYR A 98 -8.53 -8.82 -0.69
C TYR A 98 -9.48 -7.63 -0.48
N ARG A 99 -9.13 -6.72 0.43
CA ARG A 99 -10.00 -5.58 0.78
C ARG A 99 -9.67 -4.31 0.03
N PHE A 100 -8.47 -4.22 -0.54
CA PHE A 100 -8.01 -3.05 -1.28
C PHE A 100 -8.88 -2.77 -2.51
N LYS A 101 -9.29 -1.51 -2.68
CA LYS A 101 -10.19 -1.04 -3.76
C LYS A 101 -9.55 0.02 -4.64
N GLY A 102 -8.33 0.44 -4.34
CA GLY A 102 -7.59 1.44 -5.09
C GLY A 102 -6.93 0.91 -6.35
N GLN A 103 -6.03 1.71 -6.91
CA GLN A 103 -5.40 1.47 -8.21
C GLN A 103 -4.00 0.87 -8.10
N CYS A 104 -3.22 1.30 -7.11
CA CYS A 104 -1.84 0.82 -6.93
C CYS A 104 -1.61 0.33 -5.50
N LEU A 105 -1.15 -0.91 -5.37
CA LEU A 105 -0.81 -1.52 -4.09
C LEU A 105 0.65 -1.97 -4.08
N TYR A 106 1.41 -1.48 -3.12
CA TYR A 106 2.81 -1.84 -2.87
C TYR A 106 2.92 -2.41 -1.46
N LEU A 107 3.34 -3.68 -1.37
CA LEU A 107 3.48 -4.39 -0.11
C LEU A 107 4.92 -4.89 0.02
N GLU A 108 5.68 -4.23 0.88
CA GLU A 108 7.06 -4.57 1.19
C GLU A 108 7.12 -5.45 2.44
N ASN A 109 7.94 -6.49 2.43
CA ASN A 109 8.07 -7.46 3.52
C ASN A 109 6.76 -8.19 3.87
N ALA A 110 5.92 -8.41 2.86
CA ALA A 110 4.66 -9.12 3.02
C ALA A 110 4.84 -10.64 3.06
N THR A 111 3.95 -11.28 3.83
CA THR A 111 3.82 -12.75 3.90
C THR A 111 2.38 -13.09 3.51
N PHE A 112 2.21 -14.03 2.58
CA PHE A 112 0.91 -14.45 2.07
C PHE A 112 0.67 -15.95 2.23
N TYR A 113 -0.56 -16.39 2.20
CA TYR A 113 -0.83 -17.80 1.90
C TYR A 113 -0.70 -18.03 0.39
N ASP A 114 -0.15 -19.18 0.01
CA ASP A 114 -0.03 -19.58 -1.39
C ASP A 114 -1.41 -19.52 -2.06
N GLU A 115 -2.43 -20.07 -1.39
CA GLU A 115 -3.85 -20.08 -1.79
C GLU A 115 -4.40 -18.67 -2.05
N THR A 116 -3.96 -17.67 -1.28
CA THR A 116 -4.40 -16.29 -1.46
C THR A 116 -3.94 -15.73 -2.79
N ILE A 117 -2.66 -15.92 -3.14
CA ILE A 117 -2.14 -15.41 -4.40
C ILE A 117 -2.71 -16.19 -5.59
N TYR A 118 -2.96 -17.51 -5.46
CA TYR A 118 -3.67 -18.26 -6.49
C TYR A 118 -5.04 -17.68 -6.80
N HIS A 119 -5.86 -17.50 -5.76
CA HIS A 119 -7.22 -17.01 -5.93
C HIS A 119 -7.24 -15.55 -6.42
N PHE A 120 -6.34 -14.71 -5.90
CA PHE A 120 -6.14 -13.35 -6.42
C PHE A 120 -5.86 -13.34 -7.92
N LEU A 121 -4.88 -14.13 -8.38
CA LEU A 121 -4.49 -14.15 -9.79
C LEU A 121 -5.60 -14.68 -10.71
N GLU A 122 -6.34 -15.70 -10.28
CA GLU A 122 -7.49 -16.23 -11.00
C GLU A 122 -8.60 -15.17 -11.16
N MET A 123 -8.97 -14.52 -10.05
CA MET A 123 -10.01 -13.48 -10.02
C MET A 123 -9.62 -12.24 -10.83
N TRP A 124 -8.36 -11.82 -10.75
CA TRP A 124 -7.87 -10.65 -11.49
C TRP A 124 -7.77 -10.96 -12.99
N LYS A 125 -7.22 -12.10 -13.37
CA LYS A 125 -7.10 -12.53 -14.78
C LYS A 125 -8.47 -12.72 -15.44
N SER A 126 -9.44 -13.25 -14.72
CA SER A 126 -10.82 -13.45 -15.23
C SER A 126 -11.64 -12.16 -15.27
N GLY A 127 -11.16 -11.06 -14.67
CA GLY A 127 -11.92 -9.81 -14.54
C GLY A 127 -13.07 -9.87 -13.52
N LEU A 128 -13.17 -10.96 -12.75
CA LEU A 128 -14.22 -11.14 -11.73
C LEU A 128 -13.90 -10.39 -10.43
N GLY A 129 -12.64 -10.05 -10.18
CA GLY A 129 -12.22 -9.25 -9.03
C GLY A 129 -11.11 -8.27 -9.37
N PHE A 130 -10.87 -7.33 -8.45
CA PHE A 130 -9.76 -6.37 -8.51
C PHE A 130 -9.75 -5.49 -9.76
N GLN A 131 -10.93 -5.13 -10.29
CA GLN A 131 -11.05 -4.38 -11.56
C GLN A 131 -10.41 -2.99 -11.50
N ASN A 132 -10.35 -2.37 -10.32
CA ASN A 132 -9.70 -1.08 -10.11
C ASN A 132 -8.17 -1.20 -10.05
N LEU A 133 -7.63 -2.38 -9.72
CA LEU A 133 -6.22 -2.59 -9.49
C LEU A 133 -5.47 -2.58 -10.82
N GLN A 134 -4.65 -1.56 -11.03
CA GLN A 134 -3.81 -1.37 -12.21
C GLN A 134 -2.38 -1.88 -11.96
N LYS A 135 -1.90 -1.77 -10.73
CA LYS A 135 -0.53 -2.16 -10.37
C LYS A 135 -0.48 -2.81 -8.99
N LEU A 136 0.16 -3.97 -8.93
CA LEU A 136 0.50 -4.67 -7.71
C LEU A 136 2.01 -4.91 -7.67
N VAL A 137 2.65 -4.52 -6.57
CA VAL A 137 4.03 -4.85 -6.26
C VAL A 137 4.06 -5.57 -4.92
N ILE A 138 4.57 -6.79 -4.92
CA ILE A 138 4.78 -7.57 -3.71
C ILE A 138 6.27 -7.87 -3.61
N ASN A 139 6.90 -7.35 -2.56
CA ASN A 139 8.22 -7.77 -2.15
C ASN A 139 8.08 -8.70 -0.96
N CYS A 140 8.18 -10.00 -1.21
CA CYS A 140 8.06 -10.99 -0.16
C CYS A 140 9.30 -10.97 0.74
N GLY A 141 9.10 -11.10 2.05
CA GLY A 141 10.21 -11.19 3.01
C GLY A 141 11.10 -12.41 2.76
N TYR A 142 12.36 -12.36 3.23
CA TYR A 142 13.40 -13.38 3.02
C TYR A 142 13.02 -14.83 3.34
N LEU A 143 11.99 -15.04 4.17
CA LEU A 143 11.53 -16.36 4.59
C LEU A 143 10.38 -16.91 3.73
N PHE A 144 9.88 -16.13 2.79
CA PHE A 144 8.76 -16.51 1.95
C PHE A 144 9.21 -17.34 0.74
N ARG A 145 8.67 -18.54 0.60
CA ARG A 145 8.90 -19.41 -0.57
C ARG A 145 7.57 -19.72 -1.24
N PHE A 146 7.30 -19.02 -2.34
CA PHE A 146 6.21 -19.38 -3.23
C PHE A 146 6.44 -20.77 -3.81
N LYS A 147 5.41 -21.63 -3.82
CA LYS A 147 5.43 -22.85 -4.63
C LYS A 147 5.17 -22.52 -6.11
N VAL A 148 6.12 -21.81 -6.73
CA VAL A 148 6.03 -21.27 -8.10
C VAL A 148 5.62 -22.31 -9.16
N ASN A 149 6.00 -23.58 -8.97
CA ASN A 149 5.69 -24.64 -9.94
C ASN A 149 4.18 -24.89 -10.08
N GLN A 150 3.41 -24.73 -9.00
CA GLN A 150 1.95 -24.89 -9.03
C GLN A 150 1.23 -23.65 -9.63
N LEU A 151 1.85 -22.46 -9.57
CA LEU A 151 1.37 -21.21 -10.19
C LEU A 151 1.42 -21.23 -11.72
N LYS A 152 2.48 -21.80 -12.30
CA LYS A 152 2.67 -21.83 -13.74
C LYS A 152 1.60 -22.64 -14.46
N GLU A 153 1.25 -23.80 -13.90
CA GLU A 153 0.31 -24.76 -14.51
C GLU A 153 -1.15 -24.29 -14.42
N SER A 154 -1.53 -23.62 -13.34
CA SER A 154 -2.93 -23.21 -13.05
C SER A 154 -3.33 -21.90 -13.74
N VAL A 155 -2.44 -20.91 -13.78
CA VAL A 155 -2.77 -19.56 -14.27
C VAL A 155 -2.23 -19.33 -15.69
N GLY A 156 -1.48 -20.27 -16.27
CA GLY A 156 -0.90 -20.13 -17.61
C GLY A 156 0.07 -18.95 -17.71
N VAL A 157 0.81 -18.69 -16.62
CA VAL A 157 1.77 -17.58 -16.53
C VAL A 157 3.00 -17.94 -17.36
N ARG A 158 3.30 -17.13 -18.38
CA ARG A 158 4.56 -17.21 -19.11
C ARG A 158 5.67 -16.60 -18.24
N THR A 159 6.83 -17.24 -18.22
CA THR A 159 8.00 -16.63 -17.57
C THR A 159 8.42 -15.35 -18.30
N LEU A 160 9.13 -14.44 -17.62
CA LEU A 160 9.63 -13.20 -18.24
C LEU A 160 10.51 -13.51 -19.47
N ASP A 161 11.23 -14.63 -19.44
CA ASP A 161 12.05 -15.12 -20.56
C ASP A 161 11.20 -15.60 -21.75
N GLU A 162 9.97 -16.08 -21.50
CA GLU A 162 9.00 -16.49 -22.52
C GLU A 162 8.15 -15.33 -23.06
N ALA A 163 8.02 -14.26 -22.27
CA ALA A 163 7.30 -13.05 -22.65
C ALA A 163 8.20 -12.12 -23.47
N LYS A 164 8.37 -12.44 -24.77
CA LYS A 164 8.95 -11.49 -25.75
C LYS A 164 8.18 -10.16 -25.67
N GLY A 165 8.81 -9.12 -25.14
CA GLY A 165 8.23 -7.78 -25.00
C GLY A 165 7.74 -7.43 -23.61
N ALA A 166 8.23 -8.07 -22.54
CA ALA A 166 8.01 -7.58 -21.18
C ALA A 166 8.37 -6.09 -21.10
N LEU A 167 7.35 -5.25 -20.87
CA LEU A 167 7.51 -3.80 -20.76
C LEU A 167 8.28 -3.53 -19.46
N PHE A 168 9.55 -3.19 -19.61
CA PHE A 168 10.32 -2.58 -18.54
C PHE A 168 9.77 -1.17 -18.33
N TYR A 169 8.95 -1.01 -17.31
CA TYR A 169 8.57 0.32 -16.84
C TYR A 169 9.69 0.85 -15.96
N GLU A 170 10.52 1.75 -16.49
CA GLU A 170 11.37 2.59 -15.65
C GLU A 170 10.47 3.52 -14.84
N TRP A 171 10.49 3.35 -13.52
CA TRP A 171 9.84 4.27 -12.60
C TRP A 171 10.89 5.16 -11.96
N GLN A 172 10.66 6.48 -12.03
CA GLN A 172 11.30 7.40 -11.10
C GLN A 172 10.55 7.34 -9.79
N LYS A 173 11.21 6.79 -8.76
CA LYS A 173 10.86 7.12 -7.38
C LYS A 173 10.84 8.64 -7.32
N ARG A 174 9.75 9.25 -6.83
CA ARG A 174 9.86 10.63 -6.32
C ARG A 174 10.88 10.49 -5.19
N PHE A 175 12.14 10.73 -5.53
CA PHE A 175 13.22 10.75 -4.57
C PHE A 175 12.79 11.76 -3.53
N ASP A 176 12.94 11.39 -2.26
CA ASP A 176 13.00 12.36 -1.20
C ASP A 176 13.97 13.46 -1.70
N CYS A 177 13.46 14.67 -1.92
CA CYS A 177 14.31 15.81 -2.19
C CYS A 177 15.18 15.98 -0.93
N TYR A 178 16.45 15.60 -1.02
CA TYR A 178 17.45 15.82 0.02
C TYR A 178 17.67 17.31 0.26
#